data_AF-A0A2H0B9X2-F1
#
_entry.id   AF-A0A2H0B9X2-F1
#
_cell.length_a   1.000
_cell.length_b   1.000
_cell.length_c   1.000
_cell.angle_alpha   90.00
_cell.angle_beta   90.00
_cell.angle_gamma   90.00
#
_symmetry.space_group_name_H-M   'P 1'
#
loop_
_entity.id
_entity.type
_entity.pdbx_description
1 polymer ?
#
loop_
_entity_poly.entity_id
_entity_poly.type
_entity_poly.pdbx_seq_one_letter_code
_entity_poly.pdbx_strand_id
1 'polypeptide(L)' 'MIDKTRVDLSEHRIEKAKDLLFQAKILFDNQKFDGCINRSYYAIFSAIRLLLALIKLDSSKHSGVLSFFDK' A
#
# COMPACT_ATOMS: atom_id res chain seq x y z
N MET A 1 -19.42 1.87 -13.77
CA MET A 1 -19.60 1.42 -12.37
C MET A 1 -18.33 0.70 -11.90
N ILE A 2 -17.87 0.94 -10.66
CA ILE A 2 -16.75 0.16 -10.09
C ILE A 2 -17.29 -1.24 -9.78
N ASP A 3 -16.50 -2.29 -10.08
CA ASP A 3 -16.94 -3.68 -9.89
C ASP A 3 -16.80 -4.05 -8.41
N LYS A 4 -17.71 -4.88 -7.89
CA LYS A 4 -17.73 -5.25 -6.46
C LYS A 4 -16.40 -5.89 -6.04
N THR A 5 -15.85 -6.77 -6.86
CA THR A 5 -14.54 -7.41 -6.63
C THR A 5 -13.42 -6.38 -6.47
N ARG A 6 -13.48 -5.27 -7.21
CA ARG A 6 -12.47 -4.20 -7.11
C ARG A 6 -12.63 -3.42 -5.82
N VAL A 7 -13.87 -3.14 -5.40
CA VAL A 7 -14.14 -2.50 -4.10
C VAL A 7 -13.62 -3.38 -2.97
N ASP A 8 -13.96 -4.66 -2.96
CA ASP A 8 -13.53 -5.60 -1.93
C ASP A 8 -11.98 -5.70 -1.86
N LEU A 9 -11.32 -5.77 -3.03
CA LEU A 9 -9.85 -5.79 -3.11
C LEU A 9 -9.23 -4.49 -2.59
N SER A 10 -9.83 -3.37 -2.93
CA SER A 10 -9.44 -2.04 -2.47
C SER A 10 -9.60 -1.92 -0.95
N GLU A 11 -10.71 -2.37 -0.39
CA GLU A 11 -10.97 -2.40 1.06
C GLU A 11 -9.94 -3.27 1.80
N HIS A 12 -9.64 -4.46 1.30
CA HIS A 12 -8.59 -5.29 1.89
C HIS A 12 -7.21 -4.58 1.89
N ARG A 13 -6.88 -3.88 0.79
CA ARG A 13 -5.60 -3.16 0.65
C ARG A 13 -5.52 -1.91 1.52
N ILE A 14 -6.63 -1.19 1.77
CA ILE A 14 -6.63 -0.04 2.67
C ILE A 14 -6.46 -0.48 4.12
N GLU A 15 -7.12 -1.57 4.54
CA GLU A 15 -6.94 -2.12 5.89
C GLU A 15 -5.50 -2.59 6.09
N LYS A 16 -4.89 -3.22 5.08
CA LYS A 16 -3.47 -3.58 5.16
C LYS A 16 -2.55 -2.37 5.28
N ALA A 17 -2.82 -1.29 4.56
CA ALA A 17 -2.05 -0.05 4.65
C ALA A 17 -2.14 0.58 6.04
N LYS A 18 -3.33 0.59 6.65
CA LYS A 18 -3.56 1.09 8.02
C LYS A 18 -2.82 0.25 9.06
N ASP A 19 -2.87 -1.08 8.96
CA ASP A 19 -2.12 -2.00 9.83
C ASP A 19 -0.61 -1.73 9.76
N LEU A 20 -0.06 -1.61 8.55
CA LEU A 20 1.37 -1.32 8.36
C LEU A 20 1.77 0.06 8.90
N LEU A 21 0.90 1.07 8.76
CA LEU A 21 1.14 2.39 9.33
C LEU A 21 1.14 2.36 10.86
N PHE A 22 0.21 1.60 11.46
CA PHE A 22 0.17 1.40 12.91
C PHE A 22 1.45 0.69 13.41
N GLN A 23 1.91 -0.34 12.70
CA GLN A 23 3.20 -0.99 13.00
C GLN A 23 4.40 -0.03 12.87
N ALA A 24 4.41 0.82 11.83
CA ALA A 24 5.43 1.83 11.67
C ALA A 24 5.47 2.80 12.86
N LYS A 25 4.30 3.22 13.35
CA LYS A 25 4.17 4.08 14.53
C LYS A 25 4.75 3.42 15.79
N ILE A 26 4.42 2.15 16.06
CA ILE A 26 5.01 1.39 17.17
C ILE A 26 6.53 1.34 17.06
N LEU A 27 7.06 1.05 15.87
CA LEU A 27 8.51 0.96 15.66
C LEU A 27 9.20 2.30 15.86
N PHE A 28 8.58 3.40 15.40
CA PHE A 28 9.07 4.75 15.62
C PHE A 28 9.14 5.09 17.11
N ASP A 29 8.06 4.83 17.85
CA ASP A 29 7.98 5.13 19.28
C ASP A 29 8.99 4.29 20.10
N ASN A 30 9.43 3.14 19.57
CA ASN A 30 10.46 2.27 20.15
C ASN A 30 11.88 2.51 19.57
N GLN A 31 12.10 3.62 18.85
CA GLN A 31 13.38 3.99 18.23
C GLN A 31 13.95 2.93 17.26
N LYS A 32 13.08 2.10 16.66
CA LYS A 32 13.44 1.10 15.65
C LYS A 32 13.25 1.67 14.24
N PHE A 33 14.10 2.64 13.88
CA PHE A 33 13.91 3.47 12.68
C PHE A 33 13.97 2.69 11.37
N ASP A 34 14.90 1.75 11.21
CA ASP A 34 14.97 0.92 9.98
C ASP A 34 13.67 0.13 9.76
N GLY A 35 13.11 -0.43 10.83
CA GLY A 35 11.83 -1.11 10.80
C GLY A 35 10.67 -0.16 10.49
N CYS A 36 10.66 1.03 11.10
CA CYS A 36 9.66 2.06 10.84
C CYS A 36 9.63 2.47 9.35
N ILE A 37 10.80 2.71 8.76
CA ILE A 37 10.93 3.07 7.34
C ILE A 37 10.39 1.93 6.46
N ASN A 38 10.79 0.69 6.74
CA ASN A 38 10.32 -0.47 6.00
C ASN A 38 8.78 -0.60 6.04
N ARG A 39 8.17 -0.49 7.23
CA ARG A 39 6.71 -0.56 7.38
C ARG A 39 5.99 0.60 6.71
N SER A 40 6.53 1.81 6.82
CA SER A 40 5.99 3.00 6.15
C SER A 40 5.99 2.84 4.63
N TYR A 41 7.10 2.34 4.07
CA TYR A 41 7.21 2.04 2.64
C TYR A 41 6.13 1.05 2.16
N TYR A 42 5.94 -0.06 2.88
CA TYR A 42 4.92 -1.03 2.50
C TYR A 42 3.49 -0.53 2.71
N ALA A 43 3.25 0.36 3.69
CA ALA A 43 1.95 1.01 3.85
C ALA A 43 1.61 1.84 2.60
N ILE A 44 2.56 2.65 2.14
CA ILE A 44 2.42 3.45 0.90
C ILE A 44 2.22 2.52 -0.30
N PHE A 45 3.02 1.46 -0.41
CA PHE A 45 2.90 0.49 -1.51
C PHE A 45 1.51 -0.16 -1.58
N SER A 46 0.94 -0.57 -0.44
CA SER A 46 -0.42 -1.13 -0.39
C SER A 46 -1.48 -0.08 -0.78
N ALA A 47 -1.31 1.17 -0.33
CA ALA A 47 -2.22 2.26 -0.68
C ALA A 47 -2.19 2.58 -2.18
N ILE A 48 -1.00 2.62 -2.80
CA ILE A 48 -0.87 2.81 -4.25
C ILE A 48 -1.54 1.66 -5.00
N ARG A 49 -1.30 0.41 -4.58
CA ARG A 49 -1.97 -0.76 -5.18
C ARG A 49 -3.49 -0.72 -5.03
N LEU A 50 -4.01 -0.18 -3.93
CA LEU A 50 -5.45 0.09 -3.76
C LEU A 50 -5.95 1.05 -4.85
N LEU A 51 -5.25 2.16 -5.07
CA LEU A 51 -5.66 3.18 -6.07
C LEU A 51 -5.62 2.61 -7.48
N LEU A 52 -4.56 1.85 -7.83
CA LEU A 52 -4.42 1.19 -9.13
C LEU A 52 -5.58 0.19 -9.37
N ALA A 53 -5.97 -0.58 -8.36
CA ALA A 53 -7.07 -1.55 -8.50
C ALA A 53 -8.40 -0.90 -8.89
N LEU A 54 -8.69 0.30 -8.36
CA LEU A 54 -9.90 1.06 -8.70
C LEU A 54 -9.96 1.39 -10.21
N ILE A 55 -8.80 1.64 -10.83
CA ILE A 55 -8.65 1.95 -12.25
C ILE A 55 -8.25 0.73 -13.11
N LYS A 56 -8.39 -0.50 -12.59
CA LYS A 56 -8.08 -1.77 -13.28
C LYS A 56 -6.60 -1.95 -13.64
N LEU A 57 -5.70 -1.35 -12.86
CA LEU A 57 -4.26 -1.59 -12.93
C LEU A 57 -3.82 -2.36 -11.68
N ASP A 58 -2.79 -3.19 -11.79
CA ASP A 58 -2.13 -3.78 -10.62
C ASP A 58 -0.72 -4.23 -10.98
N SER A 59 0.14 -4.23 -9.98
CA SER A 59 1.43 -4.92 -10.05
C SER A 59 1.86 -5.32 -8.65
N SER A 60 2.35 -6.55 -8.51
CA SER A 60 2.96 -7.04 -7.28
C SER A 60 4.43 -6.64 -7.15
N LYS A 61 5.05 -6.16 -8.24
CA LYS A 61 6.45 -5.73 -8.29
C LYS A 61 6.54 -4.22 -8.11
N HIS A 62 7.53 -3.76 -7.34
CA HIS A 62 7.78 -2.33 -7.17
C HIS A 62 8.02 -1.62 -8.49
N SER A 63 8.88 -2.16 -9.35
CA SER A 63 9.15 -1.59 -10.68
C SER A 63 7.91 -1.49 -11.56
N GLY A 64 7.00 -2.48 -11.49
CA GLY A 64 5.76 -2.45 -12.26
C GLY A 64 4.73 -1.47 -11.70
N VAL A 65 4.77 -1.18 -10.39
CA VAL A 65 3.96 -0.07 -9.84
C VAL A 65 4.52 1.26 -10.32
N LEU A 66 5.85 1.45 -10.28
CA LEU A 66 6.51 2.68 -10.73
C LEU A 66 6.28 2.97 -12.21
N SER A 67 6.26 1.96 -13.07
CA SER A 67 6.00 2.15 -14.51
C SER A 67 4.62 2.74 -14.83
N PHE A 68 3.66 2.73 -13.89
CA PHE A 68 2.38 3.42 -14.05
C PHE A 68 2.45 4.92 -13.74
N PHE A 69 3.55 5.38 -13.14
CA PHE A 69 3.79 6.78 -12.79
C PHE A 69 4.91 7.41 -13.64
N ASP A 70 5.83 6.61 -14.17
CA ASP A 70 6.83 7.06 -15.13
C ASP A 70 6.15 7.41 -16.47
N LYS A 71 6.39 8.65 -16.93
CA LYS A 71 5.96 9.20 -18.22
C LYS A 71 7.18 9.62 -19.03
#